data_AF-A0A5B7XV08-F1
#
_entry.id   AF-A0A5B7XV08-F1
#
_cell.length_a   1.000
_cell.length_b   1.000
_cell.length_c   1.000
_cell.angle_alpha   90.00
_cell.angle_beta   90.00
_cell.angle_gamma   90.00
#
_symmetry.space_group_name_H-M   'P 1'
#
loop_
_entity.id
_entity.type
_entity.pdbx_description
1 polymer ?
#
loop_
_entity_poly.entity_id
_entity_poly.type
_entity_poly.pdbx_seq_one_letter_code
_entity_poly.pdbx_strand_id
1 'polypeptide(L)'
;MFMKTKFLKLFALSLAPVSVLTTLSCKNTKGMEALDSLVDHKTRVEVKEDDKRAKQTEEWLNSLLKTYVYKNNQIELDKYVFSQTDVDEVEKIKAELNKMKQQYELYFPDAQIAKLQNQLDEATKLNVFLSGAELEKNKQKIAELQNQINSLQNPSDILGTPITRESFAVNRFQFFQKNWLFVLKNLNLFNWTFAEWFTNPLNSDGIKPSEEYLNNLKTLKPYSPYSVTDNYLDELIIGQESSELPNAVAIYIRKGKLIFRFIIENIEPDQIGKVNLKPLNYYFGASKANVISLNQISNIIHQGYIHENRSQIDELENKLIKEGRYGEPAMVFPIIK
;
A
#
# COMPACT_ATOMS: atom_id res chain seq x y z
N MET A 1 -39.73 13.68 63.17
CA MET A 1 -39.91 13.95 64.62
C MET A 1 -39.44 12.68 65.33
N PHE A 2 -38.33 12.56 66.07
CA PHE A 2 -37.42 13.43 66.82
C PHE A 2 -35.95 13.14 66.39
N MET A 3 -35.12 14.16 66.13
CA MET A 3 -34.01 14.69 66.99
C MET A 3 -32.91 13.68 67.32
N LYS A 4 -31.67 13.89 66.83
CA LYS A 4 -30.56 14.65 67.47
C LYS A 4 -30.20 14.03 68.84
N THR A 5 -28.98 13.59 69.14
CA THR A 5 -27.71 14.34 69.10
C THR A 5 -26.48 13.41 69.24
N LYS A 6 -25.34 13.96 68.81
CA LYS A 6 -23.96 13.49 68.89
C LYS A 6 -23.42 13.33 70.32
N PHE A 7 -22.41 12.48 70.47
CA PHE A 7 -21.07 12.64 71.12
C PHE A 7 -20.59 11.22 71.51
N LEU A 8 -19.32 10.78 71.56
CA LEU A 8 -18.03 11.07 70.91
C LEU A 8 -17.04 10.09 71.60
N LYS A 9 -16.21 9.36 70.82
CA LYS A 9 -14.92 8.72 71.18
C LYS A 9 -14.87 7.56 72.20
N LEU A 10 -14.46 6.38 71.71
CA LEU A 10 -13.12 5.77 71.90
C LEU A 10 -13.02 4.57 70.92
N PHE A 11 -12.29 4.68 69.81
CA PHE A 11 -10.91 4.20 69.60
C PHE A 11 -10.69 2.69 69.86
N ALA A 12 -10.80 1.89 68.79
CA ALA A 12 -9.97 0.72 68.49
C ALA A 12 -10.30 0.21 67.07
N LEU A 13 -9.75 0.86 66.04
CA LEU A 13 -9.69 0.28 64.69
C LEU A 13 -8.45 -0.62 64.62
N SER A 14 -8.67 -1.91 64.38
CA SER A 14 -7.63 -2.83 63.92
C SER A 14 -7.29 -2.53 62.46
N LEU A 15 -6.32 -1.64 62.26
CA LEU A 15 -5.61 -1.46 61.00
C LEU A 15 -4.67 -2.66 60.81
N ALA A 16 -4.99 -3.52 59.86
CA ALA A 16 -4.01 -4.45 59.31
C ALA A 16 -2.95 -3.64 58.53
N PRO A 17 -1.64 -3.88 58.75
CA PRO A 17 -0.59 -3.07 58.19
C PRO A 17 -0.40 -3.32 56.69
N VAL A 18 -0.48 -2.23 55.93
CA VAL A 18 0.14 -2.04 54.62
C VAL A 18 1.64 -2.31 54.77
N SER A 19 2.11 -3.42 54.22
CA SER A 19 3.55 -3.67 54.07
C SER A 19 4.02 -3.02 52.77
N VAL A 20 4.57 -1.83 52.92
CA VAL A 20 5.49 -1.20 51.97
C VAL A 20 6.73 -2.08 51.91
N LEU A 21 6.91 -2.83 50.82
CA LEU A 21 8.21 -3.42 50.47
C LEU A 21 8.87 -2.49 49.46
N THR A 22 9.74 -1.64 50.00
CA THR A 22 10.72 -0.86 49.27
C THR A 22 11.61 -1.78 48.44
N THR A 23 11.76 -1.46 47.16
CA THR A 23 12.75 -2.03 46.26
C THR A 23 14.16 -1.67 46.73
N LEU A 24 14.78 -2.58 47.49
CA LEU A 24 16.22 -2.53 47.71
C LEU A 24 16.94 -2.94 46.42
N SER A 25 17.55 -1.94 45.78
CA SER A 25 18.52 -2.08 44.71
C SER A 25 19.72 -2.89 45.20
N CYS A 26 19.80 -4.17 44.80
CA CYS A 26 21.01 -4.98 44.91
C CYS A 26 21.76 -4.95 43.58
N LYS A 27 22.59 -3.92 43.39
CA LYS A 27 23.67 -3.93 42.39
C LYS A 27 24.76 -4.89 42.88
N ASN A 28 24.69 -6.15 42.49
CA ASN A 28 25.78 -7.10 42.68
C ASN A 28 26.38 -7.49 41.32
N THR A 29 27.22 -6.61 40.78
CA THR A 29 27.84 -6.73 39.45
C THR A 29 29.04 -7.69 39.38
N LYS A 30 29.40 -8.37 40.47
CA LYS A 30 30.59 -9.25 40.47
C LYS A 30 30.33 -10.72 40.15
N GLY A 31 29.07 -11.16 40.11
CA GLY A 31 28.71 -12.56 39.80
C GLY A 31 28.37 -12.84 38.33
N MET A 32 27.95 -11.82 37.56
CA MET A 32 27.49 -11.99 36.17
C MET A 32 28.65 -12.15 35.18
N GLU A 33 29.78 -11.47 35.38
CA GLU A 33 30.96 -11.61 34.50
C GLU A 33 31.60 -13.01 34.59
N ALA A 34 31.57 -13.63 35.77
CA ALA A 34 32.07 -14.99 35.97
C ALA A 34 31.19 -16.04 35.28
N LEU A 35 29.88 -15.83 35.22
CA LEU A 35 28.94 -16.72 34.52
C LEU A 35 28.97 -16.53 33.00
N ASP A 36 29.19 -15.30 32.51
CA ASP A 36 29.27 -15.00 31.07
C ASP A 36 30.48 -15.69 30.43
N SER A 37 31.61 -15.74 31.15
CA SER A 37 32.82 -16.45 30.71
C SER A 37 32.68 -17.98 30.62
N LEU A 38 31.62 -18.55 31.20
CA LEU A 38 31.32 -19.99 31.19
C LEU A 38 30.29 -20.37 30.12
N VAL A 39 29.71 -19.40 29.41
CA VAL A 39 28.77 -19.63 28.30
C VAL A 39 29.56 -19.68 26.99
N ASP A 40 29.54 -20.83 26.31
CA ASP A 40 30.12 -20.93 24.96
C ASP A 40 29.30 -20.10 23.97
N HIS A 41 29.73 -18.85 23.75
CA HIS A 41 29.08 -17.94 22.81
C HIS A 41 29.12 -18.43 21.35
N LYS A 42 29.87 -19.49 21.02
CA LYS A 42 29.82 -20.12 19.68
C LYS A 42 28.52 -20.91 19.43
N THR A 43 27.79 -21.23 20.48
CA THR A 43 26.48 -21.91 20.40
C THR A 43 25.31 -20.99 20.75
N ARG A 44 25.57 -19.70 20.95
CA ARG A 44 24.52 -18.71 21.10
C ARG A 44 23.82 -18.58 19.76
N VAL A 45 22.68 -19.25 19.63
CA VAL A 45 21.68 -18.90 18.63
C VAL A 45 21.21 -17.50 19.01
N GLU A 46 21.79 -16.49 18.40
CA GLU A 46 21.13 -15.20 18.30
C GLU A 46 19.80 -15.47 17.60
N VAL A 47 18.70 -15.41 18.34
CA VAL A 47 17.39 -15.27 17.71
C VAL A 47 17.42 -13.90 17.07
N LYS A 48 17.87 -13.87 15.81
CA LYS A 48 17.71 -12.70 14.96
C LYS A 48 16.24 -12.31 15.01
N GLU A 49 15.97 -11.01 15.06
CA GLU A 49 14.63 -10.44 14.96
C GLU A 49 13.92 -10.82 13.62
N ASP A 50 14.64 -11.53 12.74
CA ASP A 50 14.13 -12.40 11.68
C ASP A 50 13.21 -13.52 12.25
N ASP A 51 11.90 -13.49 12.09
CA ASP A 51 11.12 -12.53 11.33
C ASP A 51 9.65 -12.59 11.75
N LYS A 52 9.34 -11.99 12.91
CA LYS A 52 7.95 -11.94 13.41
C LYS A 52 7.00 -11.35 12.35
N ARG A 53 7.48 -10.39 11.56
CA ARG A 53 6.71 -9.74 10.49
C ARG A 53 6.50 -10.65 9.29
N ALA A 54 7.51 -11.43 8.86
CA ALA A 54 7.30 -12.43 7.82
C ALA A 54 6.33 -13.52 8.26
N LYS A 55 6.44 -14.04 9.49
CA LYS A 55 5.49 -15.05 10.00
C LYS A 55 4.07 -14.51 10.03
N GLN A 56 3.88 -13.30 10.55
CA GLN A 56 2.58 -12.63 10.55
C GLN A 56 2.04 -12.42 9.12
N THR A 57 2.90 -12.02 8.18
CA THR A 57 2.54 -11.88 6.78
C THR A 57 2.08 -13.20 6.18
N GLU A 58 2.81 -14.29 6.44
CA GLU A 58 2.48 -15.62 5.98
C GLU A 58 1.16 -16.12 6.59
N GLU A 59 0.95 -15.91 7.88
CA GLU A 59 -0.31 -16.24 8.57
C GLU A 59 -1.50 -15.49 7.96
N TRP A 60 -1.35 -14.19 7.67
CA TRP A 60 -2.39 -13.40 7.02
C TRP A 60 -2.70 -13.89 5.61
N LEU A 61 -1.69 -14.11 4.76
CA LEU A 61 -1.89 -14.61 3.41
C LEU A 61 -2.52 -16.02 3.41
N ASN A 62 -2.07 -16.90 4.29
CA ASN A 62 -2.65 -18.24 4.47
C ASN A 62 -4.10 -18.16 4.97
N SER A 63 -4.41 -17.24 5.87
CA SER A 63 -5.78 -17.01 6.33
C SER A 63 -6.68 -16.57 5.18
N LEU A 64 -6.23 -15.65 4.30
CA LEU A 64 -7.01 -15.27 3.12
C LEU A 64 -7.29 -16.45 2.19
N LEU A 65 -6.24 -17.23 1.89
CA LEU A 65 -6.34 -18.40 1.03
C LEU A 65 -7.29 -19.46 1.61
N LYS A 66 -7.17 -19.78 2.89
CA LYS A 66 -7.91 -20.88 3.54
C LYS A 66 -9.26 -20.47 4.11
N THR A 67 -9.54 -19.19 4.30
CA THR A 67 -10.81 -18.73 4.85
C THR A 67 -11.76 -18.26 3.74
N TYR A 68 -11.24 -17.56 2.74
CA TYR A 68 -12.09 -16.87 1.75
C TYR A 68 -11.96 -17.40 0.34
N VAL A 69 -10.76 -17.81 -0.09
CA VAL A 69 -10.53 -18.20 -1.50
C VAL A 69 -10.77 -19.68 -1.72
N TYR A 70 -9.95 -20.54 -1.13
CA TYR A 70 -9.97 -21.99 -1.40
C TYR A 70 -10.69 -22.79 -0.32
N LYS A 71 -10.83 -22.25 0.89
CA LYS A 71 -11.57 -22.88 1.99
C LYS A 71 -11.05 -24.28 2.27
N ASN A 72 -11.89 -25.29 2.03
CA ASN A 72 -11.57 -26.70 2.25
C ASN A 72 -10.98 -27.39 1.00
N ASN A 73 -10.88 -26.69 -0.15
CA ASN A 73 -10.36 -27.25 -1.39
C ASN A 73 -8.82 -27.18 -1.44
N GLN A 74 -8.18 -28.09 -0.70
CA GLN A 74 -6.72 -28.15 -0.60
C GLN A 74 -6.03 -28.39 -1.95
N ILE A 75 -6.65 -29.16 -2.85
CA ILE A 75 -6.07 -29.48 -4.17
C ILE A 75 -5.93 -28.21 -5.01
N GLU A 76 -7.00 -27.41 -5.10
CA GLU A 76 -6.95 -26.15 -5.88
C GLU A 76 -6.09 -25.08 -5.19
N LEU A 77 -6.04 -25.08 -3.86
CA LEU A 77 -5.10 -24.25 -3.11
C LEU A 77 -3.65 -24.58 -3.47
N ASP A 78 -3.26 -25.85 -3.44
CA ASP A 78 -1.89 -26.27 -3.72
C ASP A 78 -1.50 -25.97 -5.17
N LYS A 79 -2.39 -26.22 -6.12
CA LYS A 79 -2.19 -25.83 -7.54
C LYS A 79 -1.99 -24.33 -7.69
N TYR A 80 -2.81 -23.53 -7.01
CA TYR A 80 -2.68 -22.09 -7.07
C TYR A 80 -1.36 -21.62 -6.46
N VAL A 81 -1.04 -22.04 -5.23
CA VAL A 81 0.22 -21.66 -4.57
C VAL A 81 1.43 -22.07 -5.42
N PHE A 82 1.42 -23.27 -6.00
CA PHE A 82 2.44 -23.71 -6.96
C PHE A 82 2.57 -22.72 -8.12
N SER A 83 1.46 -22.35 -8.77
CA SER A 83 1.46 -21.38 -9.89
C SER A 83 1.97 -19.98 -9.52
N GLN A 84 2.10 -19.66 -8.23
CA GLN A 84 2.53 -18.36 -7.73
C GLN A 84 3.93 -18.38 -7.12
N THR A 85 4.54 -19.56 -6.94
CA THR A 85 5.79 -19.73 -6.18
C THR A 85 6.81 -20.64 -6.84
N ASP A 86 6.39 -21.53 -7.75
CA ASP A 86 7.30 -22.32 -8.56
C ASP A 86 8.16 -21.43 -9.46
N VAL A 87 9.42 -21.82 -9.66
CA VAL A 87 10.42 -21.01 -10.37
C VAL A 87 9.98 -20.72 -11.81
N ASP A 88 9.51 -21.73 -12.54
CA ASP A 88 9.17 -21.58 -13.95
C ASP A 88 7.87 -20.78 -14.11
N GLU A 89 6.89 -20.98 -13.23
CA GLU A 89 5.65 -20.21 -13.22
C GLU A 89 5.89 -18.74 -12.83
N VAL A 90 6.76 -18.48 -11.86
CA VAL A 90 7.18 -17.12 -11.48
C VAL A 90 7.85 -16.40 -12.65
N GLU A 91 8.71 -17.07 -13.42
CA GLU A 91 9.33 -16.45 -14.59
C GLU A 91 8.30 -16.11 -15.68
N LYS A 92 7.25 -16.92 -15.87
CA LYS A 92 6.13 -16.57 -16.76
C LYS A 92 5.39 -15.32 -16.26
N ILE A 93 5.11 -15.22 -14.96
CA ILE A 93 4.48 -14.04 -14.34
C ILE A 93 5.35 -12.80 -14.59
N LYS A 94 6.67 -12.89 -14.36
CA LYS A 94 7.60 -11.78 -14.62
C LYS A 94 7.68 -11.40 -16.10
N ALA A 95 7.65 -12.37 -17.01
CA ALA A 95 7.65 -12.10 -18.45
C ALA A 95 6.43 -11.29 -18.87
N GLU A 96 5.23 -11.66 -18.39
CA GLU A 96 4.00 -10.89 -18.64
C GLU A 96 4.05 -9.50 -17.99
N LEU A 97 4.59 -9.37 -16.78
CA LEU A 97 4.81 -8.07 -16.14
C LEU A 97 5.74 -7.16 -16.95
N ASN A 98 6.81 -7.71 -17.52
CA ASN A 98 7.72 -6.96 -18.39
C ASN A 98 7.04 -6.51 -19.69
N LYS A 99 6.21 -7.37 -20.28
CA LYS A 99 5.39 -7.00 -21.44
C LYS A 99 4.42 -5.86 -21.09
N MET A 100 3.76 -5.93 -19.93
CA MET A 100 2.88 -4.87 -19.45
C MET A 100 3.64 -3.56 -19.17
N LYS A 101 4.88 -3.62 -18.69
CA LYS A 101 5.75 -2.44 -18.52
C LYS A 101 6.03 -1.77 -19.87
N GLN A 102 6.43 -2.54 -20.88
CA GLN A 102 6.67 -2.02 -22.22
C GLN A 102 5.42 -1.38 -22.83
N GLN A 103 4.26 -2.04 -22.66
CA GLN A 103 2.97 -1.48 -23.08
C GLN A 103 2.64 -0.18 -22.33
N TYR A 104 2.87 -0.13 -21.02
CA TYR A 104 2.65 1.07 -20.22
C TYR A 104 3.48 2.25 -20.72
N GLU A 105 4.79 2.04 -20.93
CA GLU A 105 5.71 3.07 -21.43
C GLU A 105 5.26 3.62 -22.79
N LEU A 106 4.66 2.77 -23.63
CA LEU A 106 4.15 3.14 -24.94
C LEU A 106 2.82 3.90 -24.91
N TYR A 107 1.89 3.53 -24.03
CA TYR A 107 0.54 4.13 -23.97
C TYR A 107 0.40 5.34 -23.04
N PHE A 108 1.33 5.48 -22.10
CA PHE A 108 1.38 6.57 -21.12
C PHE A 108 2.74 7.29 -21.17
N PRO A 109 3.11 7.85 -22.34
CA PRO A 109 4.41 8.45 -22.53
C PRO A 109 4.60 9.73 -21.72
N ASP A 110 3.55 10.30 -21.12
CA ASP A 110 3.57 11.63 -20.48
C ASP A 110 4.72 11.80 -19.46
N ALA A 111 5.01 10.77 -18.67
CA ALA A 111 6.13 10.79 -17.73
C ALA A 111 7.50 10.74 -18.45
N GLN A 112 7.60 9.99 -19.55
CA GLN A 112 8.79 9.92 -20.38
C GLN A 112 9.00 11.22 -21.16
N ILE A 113 7.93 11.79 -21.71
CA ILE A 113 7.89 13.10 -22.35
C ILE A 113 8.33 14.17 -21.37
N ALA A 114 7.80 14.21 -20.14
CA ALA A 114 8.21 15.19 -19.13
C ALA A 114 9.70 15.08 -18.76
N LYS A 115 10.23 13.85 -18.67
CA LYS A 115 11.67 13.63 -18.44
C LYS A 115 12.51 14.14 -19.62
N LEU A 116 12.12 13.79 -20.85
CA LEU A 116 12.78 14.23 -22.07
C LEU A 116 12.71 15.75 -22.25
N GLN A 117 11.58 16.37 -21.87
CA GLN A 117 11.40 17.83 -21.87
C GLN A 117 12.34 18.50 -20.87
N ASN A 118 12.49 17.96 -19.65
CA ASN A 118 13.49 18.50 -18.70
C ASN A 118 14.92 18.38 -19.25
N GLN A 119 15.27 17.24 -19.86
CA GLN A 119 16.58 17.05 -20.48
C GLN A 119 16.80 17.99 -21.68
N LEU A 120 15.74 18.24 -22.47
CA LEU A 120 15.74 19.19 -23.57
C LEU A 120 15.94 20.62 -23.08
N ASP A 121 15.27 21.01 -22.00
CA ASP A 121 15.41 22.34 -21.38
C ASP A 121 16.83 22.55 -20.84
N GLU A 122 17.40 21.56 -20.16
CA GLU A 122 18.79 21.59 -19.68
C GLU A 122 19.78 21.69 -20.84
N ALA A 123 19.62 20.86 -21.87
CA ALA A 123 20.48 20.88 -23.06
C ALA A 123 20.36 22.21 -23.81
N THR A 124 19.16 22.78 -23.91
CA THR A 124 18.92 24.08 -24.57
C THR A 124 19.58 25.23 -23.81
N LYS A 125 19.49 25.25 -22.48
CA LYS A 125 20.19 26.24 -21.63
C LYS A 125 21.70 26.15 -21.78
N LEU A 126 22.24 24.95 -21.97
CA LEU A 126 23.68 24.73 -22.11
C LEU A 126 24.26 25.39 -23.38
N ASN A 127 23.48 25.56 -24.46
CA ASN A 127 23.94 26.19 -25.70
C ASN A 127 24.52 27.61 -25.49
N VAL A 128 24.07 28.34 -24.47
CA VAL A 128 24.57 29.69 -24.14
C VAL A 128 26.05 29.67 -23.72
N PHE A 129 26.56 28.52 -23.29
CA PHE A 129 27.90 28.35 -22.74
C PHE A 129 28.86 27.57 -23.65
N LEU A 130 28.38 27.03 -24.77
CA LEU A 130 29.17 26.18 -25.67
C LEU A 130 29.58 26.93 -26.95
N SER A 131 30.69 26.50 -27.56
CA SER A 131 31.13 27.00 -28.87
C SER A 131 31.77 25.90 -29.71
N GLY A 132 31.92 26.15 -31.02
CA GLY A 132 32.60 25.23 -31.93
C GLY A 132 31.99 23.83 -31.95
N ALA A 133 32.85 22.80 -31.91
CA ALA A 133 32.43 21.40 -32.01
C ALA A 133 31.50 20.93 -30.87
N GLU A 134 31.65 21.51 -29.67
CA GLU A 134 30.82 21.16 -28.51
C GLU A 134 29.38 21.67 -28.69
N LEU A 135 29.22 22.87 -29.26
CA LEU A 135 27.91 23.43 -29.59
C LEU A 135 27.20 22.56 -30.64
N GLU A 136 27.90 22.14 -31.70
CA GLU A 136 27.32 21.29 -32.74
C GLU A 136 26.90 19.92 -32.20
N LYS A 137 27.71 19.31 -31.33
CA LYS A 137 27.34 18.07 -30.63
C LYS A 137 26.10 18.25 -29.76
N ASN A 138 25.98 19.36 -29.04
CA ASN A 138 24.82 19.62 -28.19
C ASN A 138 23.54 19.90 -29.01
N LYS A 139 23.66 20.56 -30.17
CA LYS A 139 22.54 20.71 -31.13
C LYS A 139 22.04 19.36 -31.66
N GLN A 140 22.93 18.42 -31.96
CA GLN A 140 22.54 17.05 -32.35
C GLN A 140 21.75 16.37 -31.23
N LYS A 141 22.22 16.44 -29.99
CA LYS A 141 21.51 15.91 -28.82
C LYS A 141 20.12 16.53 -28.64
N ILE A 142 19.98 17.84 -28.84
CA ILE A 142 18.69 18.55 -28.80
C ILE A 142 17.74 17.99 -29.87
N ALA A 143 18.22 17.82 -31.11
CA ALA A 143 17.43 17.24 -32.20
C ALA A 143 17.00 15.80 -31.91
N GLU A 144 17.89 14.98 -31.34
CA GLU A 144 17.57 13.62 -30.88
C GLU A 144 16.47 13.60 -29.82
N LEU A 145 16.58 14.46 -28.80
CA LEU A 145 15.56 14.58 -27.74
C LEU A 145 14.21 15.04 -28.29
N GLN A 146 14.20 16.01 -29.21
CA GLN A 146 12.99 16.48 -29.88
C GLN A 146 12.34 15.37 -30.72
N ASN A 147 13.13 14.59 -31.46
CA ASN A 147 12.63 13.46 -32.23
C ASN A 147 12.02 12.38 -31.33
N GLN A 148 12.67 12.08 -30.19
CA GLN A 148 12.13 11.14 -29.21
C GLN A 148 10.78 11.62 -28.64
N ILE A 149 10.67 12.89 -28.23
CA ILE A 149 9.41 13.48 -27.75
C ILE A 149 8.32 13.38 -28.82
N ASN A 150 8.62 13.77 -30.06
CA ASN A 150 7.65 13.75 -31.16
C ASN A 150 7.14 12.33 -31.48
N SER A 151 8.03 11.32 -31.41
CA SER A 151 7.68 9.92 -31.64
C SER A 151 6.75 9.36 -30.57
N LEU A 152 6.92 9.80 -29.32
CA LEU A 152 6.07 9.39 -28.20
C LEU A 152 4.71 10.10 -28.20
N GLN A 153 4.63 11.32 -28.72
CA GLN A 153 3.38 12.07 -28.84
C GLN A 153 2.47 11.55 -29.98
N ASN A 154 3.04 10.86 -30.97
CA ASN A 154 2.31 10.34 -32.14
C ASN A 154 2.57 8.84 -32.36
N PRO A 155 2.03 7.96 -31.49
CA PRO A 155 2.36 6.52 -31.48
C PRO A 155 1.74 5.71 -32.64
N SER A 156 1.06 6.34 -33.59
CA SER A 156 0.33 5.68 -34.70
C SER A 156 1.21 4.84 -35.62
N ASP A 157 2.53 5.01 -35.57
CA ASP A 157 3.48 4.29 -36.43
C ASP A 157 4.11 3.06 -35.75
N ILE A 158 3.81 2.77 -34.48
CA ILE A 158 4.54 1.77 -33.69
C ILE A 158 3.78 0.44 -33.50
N LEU A 159 2.45 0.41 -33.63
CA LEU A 159 1.66 -0.79 -33.31
C LEU A 159 0.53 -1.09 -34.30
N GLY A 160 0.71 -2.19 -35.04
CA GLY A 160 -0.41 -2.89 -35.66
C GLY A 160 -1.44 -3.31 -34.58
N THR A 161 -2.69 -2.90 -34.79
CA THR A 161 -3.84 -2.95 -33.86
C THR A 161 -3.70 -2.12 -32.56
N PRO A 162 -4.51 -1.06 -32.38
CA PRO A 162 -4.51 -0.28 -31.15
C PRO A 162 -5.18 -1.06 -30.01
N ILE A 163 -4.38 -1.56 -29.06
CA ILE A 163 -4.86 -1.79 -27.69
C ILE A 163 -5.16 -0.39 -27.14
N THR A 164 -6.43 -0.09 -26.88
CA THR A 164 -6.85 1.16 -26.24
C THR A 164 -6.35 1.21 -24.79
N ARG A 165 -6.19 2.42 -24.21
CA ARG A 165 -5.88 2.59 -22.77
C ARG A 165 -6.83 1.79 -21.87
N GLU A 166 -8.10 1.68 -22.27
CA GLU A 166 -9.12 0.87 -21.61
C GLU A 166 -8.78 -0.63 -21.64
N SER A 167 -8.47 -1.20 -22.81
CA SER A 167 -8.10 -2.61 -22.92
C SER A 167 -6.80 -2.95 -22.19
N PHE A 168 -5.83 -2.02 -22.14
CA PHE A 168 -4.65 -2.15 -21.28
C PHE A 168 -5.04 -2.20 -19.80
N ALA A 169 -5.91 -1.29 -19.33
CA ALA A 169 -6.39 -1.28 -17.95
C ALA A 169 -7.11 -2.58 -17.57
N VAL A 170 -7.96 -3.12 -18.45
CA VAL A 170 -8.69 -4.39 -18.24
C VAL A 170 -7.73 -5.57 -18.16
N ASN A 171 -6.83 -5.75 -19.14
CA ASN A 171 -5.88 -6.86 -19.15
C ASN A 171 -5.00 -6.87 -17.90
N ARG A 172 -4.59 -5.68 -17.49
CA ARG A 172 -3.77 -5.46 -16.31
C ARG A 172 -4.51 -5.81 -15.02
N PHE A 173 -5.76 -5.36 -14.88
CA PHE A 173 -6.61 -5.72 -13.75
C PHE A 173 -6.78 -7.23 -13.62
N GLN A 174 -7.08 -7.92 -14.73
CA GLN A 174 -7.23 -9.37 -14.76
C GLN A 174 -5.94 -10.10 -14.37
N PHE A 175 -4.78 -9.60 -14.82
CA PHE A 175 -3.49 -10.17 -14.45
C PHE A 175 -3.23 -10.06 -12.95
N PHE A 176 -3.40 -8.88 -12.35
CA PHE A 176 -3.18 -8.71 -10.91
C PHE A 176 -4.20 -9.48 -10.09
N GLN A 177 -5.44 -9.59 -10.57
CA GLN A 177 -6.48 -10.40 -9.95
C GLN A 177 -6.09 -11.88 -9.89
N LYS A 178 -5.54 -12.42 -10.99
CA LYS A 178 -5.05 -13.80 -11.04
C LYS A 178 -3.82 -14.00 -10.16
N ASN A 179 -2.90 -13.03 -10.15
CA ASN A 179 -1.57 -13.15 -9.55
C ASN A 179 -1.40 -12.36 -8.25
N TRP A 180 -2.48 -12.15 -7.50
CA TRP A 180 -2.47 -11.29 -6.31
C TRP A 180 -1.51 -11.81 -5.22
N LEU A 181 -1.42 -13.13 -5.04
CA LEU A 181 -0.52 -13.74 -4.06
C LEU A 181 0.95 -13.48 -4.42
N PHE A 182 1.32 -13.65 -5.70
CA PHE A 182 2.65 -13.30 -6.18
C PHE A 182 2.97 -11.82 -5.88
N VAL A 183 2.05 -10.91 -6.17
CA VAL A 183 2.25 -9.47 -5.95
C VAL A 183 2.51 -9.16 -4.49
N LEU A 184 1.66 -9.66 -3.58
CA LEU A 184 1.80 -9.41 -2.15
C LEU A 184 3.05 -10.04 -1.54
N LYS A 185 3.53 -11.17 -2.08
CA LYS A 185 4.78 -11.80 -1.64
C LYS A 185 6.04 -11.13 -2.21
N ASN A 186 5.90 -10.27 -3.22
CA ASN A 186 7.01 -9.70 -3.98
C ASN A 186 6.87 -8.18 -4.18
N LEU A 187 6.32 -7.47 -3.19
CA LEU A 187 6.06 -6.03 -3.26
C LEU A 187 7.31 -5.20 -3.62
N ASN A 188 8.49 -5.63 -3.20
CA ASN A 188 9.77 -4.98 -3.46
C ASN A 188 10.20 -5.04 -4.93
N LEU A 189 9.59 -5.89 -5.76
CA LEU A 189 9.84 -5.95 -7.21
C LEU A 189 9.17 -4.81 -7.98
N PHE A 190 8.29 -4.03 -7.34
CA PHE A 190 7.45 -3.06 -8.01
C PHE A 190 7.80 -1.61 -7.65
N ASN A 191 7.71 -0.74 -8.66
CA ASN A 191 7.51 0.69 -8.53
C ASN A 191 6.01 0.98 -8.60
N TRP A 192 5.47 1.51 -7.51
CA TRP A 192 4.08 1.94 -7.40
C TRP A 192 3.95 3.34 -8.01
N THR A 193 3.45 3.37 -9.23
CA THR A 193 3.42 4.58 -10.06
C THR A 193 2.06 5.23 -9.97
N PHE A 194 2.04 6.55 -9.91
CA PHE A 194 0.82 7.36 -9.90
C PHE A 194 -0.05 7.04 -11.13
N ALA A 195 -1.33 6.82 -10.89
CA ALA A 195 -2.34 6.65 -11.92
C ALA A 195 -3.21 7.91 -12.00
N GLU A 196 -3.86 8.23 -10.88
CA GLU A 196 -4.77 9.36 -10.75
C GLU A 196 -4.96 9.71 -9.28
N TRP A 197 -5.53 10.88 -9.02
CA TRP A 197 -5.91 11.26 -7.67
C TRP A 197 -7.16 10.50 -7.22
N PHE A 198 -7.19 10.12 -5.95
CA PHE A 198 -8.34 9.47 -5.36
C PHE A 198 -9.51 10.46 -5.28
N THR A 199 -10.61 10.13 -5.95
CA THR A 199 -11.83 10.94 -5.98
C THR A 199 -13.05 10.12 -5.60
N ASN A 200 -13.36 9.06 -6.33
CA ASN A 200 -14.36 8.05 -5.97
C ASN A 200 -13.79 6.64 -6.18
N PRO A 201 -13.60 5.85 -5.12
CA PRO A 201 -13.08 4.48 -5.21
C PRO A 201 -14.08 3.48 -5.79
N LEU A 202 -15.37 3.79 -5.84
CA LEU A 202 -16.39 2.87 -6.37
C LEU A 202 -16.64 3.07 -7.87
N ASN A 203 -16.06 4.11 -8.48
CA ASN A 203 -16.31 4.51 -9.88
C ASN A 203 -17.81 4.59 -10.21
N SER A 204 -18.62 5.02 -9.25
CA SER A 204 -20.06 5.25 -9.40
C SER A 204 -20.36 6.73 -9.63
N ASP A 205 -21.52 7.01 -10.23
CA ASP A 205 -22.08 8.37 -10.34
C ASP A 205 -22.59 8.93 -9.00
N GLY A 206 -22.35 8.21 -7.89
CA GLY A 206 -22.78 8.56 -6.54
C GLY A 206 -22.04 9.77 -5.97
N ILE A 207 -21.98 9.83 -4.64
CA ILE A 207 -21.42 11.00 -3.96
C ILE A 207 -19.98 11.31 -4.40
N LYS A 208 -19.74 12.59 -4.70
CA LYS A 208 -18.42 13.12 -5.09
C LYS A 208 -17.78 13.89 -3.94
N PRO A 209 -16.45 13.96 -3.85
CA PRO A 209 -15.75 14.91 -2.98
C PRO A 209 -16.19 16.36 -3.20
N SER A 210 -15.85 17.24 -2.26
CA SER A 210 -16.12 18.67 -2.37
C SER A 210 -15.43 19.29 -3.58
N GLU A 211 -16.00 20.39 -4.10
CA GLU A 211 -15.36 21.15 -5.18
C GLU A 211 -14.01 21.72 -4.75
N GLU A 212 -13.86 22.11 -3.48
CA GLU A 212 -12.58 22.55 -2.92
C GLU A 212 -11.51 21.47 -3.07
N TYR A 213 -11.82 20.24 -2.65
CA TYR A 213 -10.92 19.10 -2.78
C TYR A 213 -10.59 18.82 -4.25
N LEU A 214 -11.60 18.73 -5.12
CA LEU A 214 -11.39 18.46 -6.54
C LEU A 214 -10.56 19.55 -7.23
N ASN A 215 -10.73 20.82 -6.84
CA ASN A 215 -9.94 21.92 -7.38
C ASN A 215 -8.50 21.90 -6.85
N ASN A 216 -8.29 21.56 -5.59
CA ASN A 216 -6.95 21.37 -5.03
C ASN A 216 -6.18 20.28 -5.79
N LEU A 217 -6.81 19.12 -6.06
CA LEU A 217 -6.19 18.01 -6.81
C LEU A 217 -5.65 18.43 -8.19
N LYS A 218 -6.33 19.35 -8.89
CA LYS A 218 -5.88 19.87 -10.20
C LYS A 218 -4.57 20.66 -10.11
N THR A 219 -4.23 21.17 -8.94
CA THR A 219 -2.99 21.94 -8.71
C THR A 219 -1.81 21.06 -8.29
N LEU A 220 -2.09 19.83 -7.84
CA LEU A 220 -1.07 18.92 -7.33
C LEU A 220 -0.32 18.24 -8.46
N LYS A 221 1.00 18.12 -8.28
CA LYS A 221 1.84 17.30 -9.17
C LYS A 221 1.67 15.82 -8.82
N PRO A 222 1.62 14.92 -9.81
CA PRO A 222 1.66 13.48 -9.59
C PRO A 222 2.77 13.07 -8.63
N TYR A 223 2.50 12.11 -7.75
CA TYR A 223 3.53 11.57 -6.88
C TYR A 223 4.60 10.82 -7.68
N SER A 224 5.86 10.95 -7.24
CA SER A 224 6.95 10.13 -7.76
C SER A 224 6.70 8.65 -7.46
N PRO A 225 7.20 7.74 -8.32
CA PRO A 225 7.07 6.30 -8.09
C PRO A 225 7.59 5.90 -6.70
N TYR A 226 6.81 5.07 -6.01
CA TYR A 226 7.13 4.59 -4.68
C TYR A 226 7.66 3.16 -4.73
N SER A 227 8.63 2.85 -3.88
CA SER A 227 9.23 1.52 -3.76
C SER A 227 9.22 1.12 -2.30
N VAL A 228 8.84 -0.14 -2.02
CA VAL A 228 9.02 -0.72 -0.70
C VAL A 228 10.36 -1.46 -0.64
N THR A 229 10.92 -1.54 0.56
CA THR A 229 12.23 -2.17 0.82
C THR A 229 12.12 -3.66 1.11
N ASP A 230 10.95 -4.12 1.56
CA ASP A 230 10.68 -5.51 1.95
C ASP A 230 9.24 -5.90 1.61
N ASN A 231 8.91 -7.18 1.77
CA ASN A 231 7.63 -7.77 1.36
C ASN A 231 6.66 -8.01 2.51
N TYR A 232 6.99 -7.60 3.74
CA TYR A 232 6.19 -7.90 4.92
C TYR A 232 5.06 -6.92 5.09
N LEU A 233 3.84 -7.41 5.20
CA LEU A 233 2.65 -6.61 5.39
C LEU A 233 2.66 -6.02 6.81
N ASP A 234 2.10 -4.82 6.98
CA ASP A 234 2.06 -4.15 8.27
C ASP A 234 0.72 -4.37 9.00
N GLU A 235 -0.36 -4.57 8.25
CA GLU A 235 -1.71 -4.69 8.79
C GLU A 235 -2.66 -5.33 7.78
N LEU A 236 -3.60 -6.14 8.27
CA LEU A 236 -4.72 -6.67 7.50
C LEU A 236 -5.99 -6.56 8.32
N ILE A 237 -7.06 -6.01 7.73
CA ILE A 237 -8.39 -5.97 8.35
C ILE A 237 -9.47 -6.42 7.36
N ILE A 238 -10.60 -6.86 7.91
CA ILE A 238 -11.86 -6.97 7.18
C ILE A 238 -12.50 -5.59 7.16
N GLY A 239 -12.89 -5.14 5.98
CA GLY A 239 -13.56 -3.86 5.81
C GLY A 239 -14.96 -3.86 6.40
N GLN A 240 -15.36 -2.76 7.02
CA GLN A 240 -16.70 -2.51 7.55
C GLN A 240 -17.77 -2.68 6.47
N GLU A 241 -17.47 -2.32 5.23
CA GLU A 241 -18.41 -2.50 4.12
C GLU A 241 -18.71 -3.97 3.80
N SER A 242 -17.96 -4.93 4.33
CA SER A 242 -18.22 -6.35 4.09
C SER A 242 -19.63 -6.76 4.56
N SER A 243 -20.22 -6.04 5.52
CA SER A 243 -21.61 -6.29 5.94
C SER A 243 -22.63 -5.95 4.85
N GLU A 244 -22.28 -5.10 3.89
CA GLU A 244 -23.13 -4.71 2.76
C GLU A 244 -22.89 -5.55 1.51
N LEU A 245 -21.91 -6.47 1.55
CA LEU A 245 -21.49 -7.26 0.41
C LEU A 245 -22.07 -8.68 0.50
N PRO A 246 -23.16 -8.99 -0.22
CA PRO A 246 -23.70 -10.34 -0.24
C PRO A 246 -22.71 -11.30 -0.90
N ASN A 247 -22.44 -12.43 -0.25
CA ASN A 247 -21.49 -13.45 -0.71
C ASN A 247 -20.10 -12.89 -1.10
N ALA A 248 -19.66 -11.83 -0.41
CA ALA A 248 -18.34 -11.27 -0.63
C ALA A 248 -17.79 -10.62 0.65
N VAL A 249 -16.47 -10.44 0.70
CA VAL A 249 -15.78 -9.74 1.80
C VAL A 249 -14.81 -8.71 1.25
N ALA A 250 -14.77 -7.53 1.85
CA ALA A 250 -13.76 -6.53 1.57
C ALA A 250 -12.56 -6.73 2.50
N ILE A 251 -11.36 -6.83 1.95
CA ILE A 251 -10.11 -6.98 2.70
C ILE A 251 -9.23 -5.77 2.43
N TYR A 252 -8.69 -5.18 3.50
CA TYR A 252 -7.71 -4.11 3.41
C TYR A 252 -6.37 -4.59 3.93
N ILE A 253 -5.31 -4.30 3.18
CA ILE A 253 -3.94 -4.62 3.57
C ILE A 253 -3.09 -3.35 3.48
N ARG A 254 -2.29 -3.08 4.51
CA ARG A 254 -1.36 -1.94 4.53
C ARG A 254 0.09 -2.40 4.37
N LYS A 255 0.85 -1.65 3.58
CA LYS A 255 2.31 -1.69 3.52
C LYS A 255 2.86 -0.26 3.48
N GLY A 256 3.39 0.22 4.60
CA GLY A 256 3.82 1.60 4.77
C GLY A 256 2.69 2.57 4.44
N LYS A 257 2.87 3.32 3.35
CA LYS A 257 1.91 4.29 2.81
C LYS A 257 1.00 3.74 1.72
N LEU A 258 1.15 2.47 1.35
CA LEU A 258 0.32 1.76 0.37
C LEU A 258 -0.80 1.02 1.07
N ILE A 259 -1.97 1.01 0.43
CA ILE A 259 -3.14 0.26 0.85
C ILE A 259 -3.71 -0.50 -0.33
N PHE A 260 -3.90 -1.79 -0.12
CA PHE A 260 -4.54 -2.69 -1.06
C PHE A 260 -5.95 -2.95 -0.58
N ARG A 261 -6.93 -2.77 -1.48
CA ARG A 261 -8.32 -3.12 -1.22
C ARG A 261 -8.72 -4.26 -2.15
N PHE A 262 -9.08 -5.40 -1.57
CA PHE A 262 -9.60 -6.57 -2.27
C PHE A 262 -11.08 -6.72 -1.99
N ILE A 263 -11.83 -7.20 -2.97
CA ILE A 263 -13.14 -7.81 -2.75
C ILE A 263 -12.99 -9.29 -3.10
N ILE A 264 -13.20 -10.18 -2.15
CA ILE A 264 -13.26 -11.62 -2.43
C ILE A 264 -14.73 -12.01 -2.53
N GLU A 265 -15.19 -12.29 -3.74
CA GLU A 265 -16.54 -12.78 -4.05
C GLU A 265 -16.60 -14.30 -3.87
N ASN A 266 -17.81 -14.88 -3.86
CA ASN A 266 -18.05 -16.32 -3.76
C ASN A 266 -17.46 -16.91 -2.48
N ILE A 267 -17.74 -16.32 -1.32
CA ILE A 267 -17.25 -16.79 -0.01
C ILE A 267 -18.05 -17.96 0.57
N GLU A 268 -19.13 -18.39 -0.08
CA GLU A 268 -19.90 -19.59 0.28
C GLU A 268 -19.05 -20.89 0.29
N PRO A 269 -19.28 -21.84 1.22
CA PRO A 269 -18.37 -22.97 1.45
C PRO A 269 -18.01 -23.86 0.25
N ASP A 270 -18.91 -23.99 -0.71
CA ASP A 270 -18.83 -24.87 -1.89
C ASP A 270 -18.26 -24.19 -3.14
N GLN A 271 -17.96 -22.89 -3.07
CA GLN A 271 -17.43 -22.12 -4.19
C GLN A 271 -15.95 -21.76 -3.98
N ILE A 272 -15.19 -21.68 -5.07
CA ILE A 272 -13.86 -21.05 -5.03
C ILE A 272 -14.07 -19.54 -5.05
N GLY A 273 -13.54 -18.86 -4.04
CA GLY A 273 -13.59 -17.43 -3.91
C GLY A 273 -12.87 -16.75 -5.06
N LYS A 274 -13.45 -15.67 -5.56
CA LYS A 274 -12.88 -14.86 -6.64
C LYS A 274 -12.39 -13.55 -6.06
N VAL A 275 -11.08 -13.40 -5.96
CA VAL A 275 -10.47 -12.11 -5.61
C VAL A 275 -10.77 -11.13 -6.74
N ASN A 276 -11.14 -9.90 -6.44
CA ASN A 276 -11.31 -8.78 -7.37
C ASN A 276 -10.61 -7.55 -6.79
N LEU A 277 -9.88 -6.81 -7.62
CA LEU A 277 -9.07 -5.68 -7.18
C LEU A 277 -9.78 -4.35 -7.41
N LYS A 278 -10.92 -4.13 -6.73
CA LYS A 278 -11.73 -2.93 -6.93
C LYS A 278 -11.53 -1.92 -5.81
N PRO A 279 -11.17 -0.65 -6.08
CA PRO A 279 -10.45 -0.10 -7.23
C PRO A 279 -8.91 -0.30 -7.11
N LEU A 280 -8.12 0.46 -7.88
CA LEU A 280 -6.66 0.54 -7.77
C LEU A 280 -6.16 0.78 -6.33
N ASN A 281 -4.93 0.34 -6.05
CA ASN A 281 -4.30 0.50 -4.72
C ASN A 281 -4.13 1.96 -4.36
N TYR A 282 -4.27 2.29 -3.09
CA TYR A 282 -4.15 3.66 -2.60
C TYR A 282 -2.74 3.94 -2.10
N TYR A 283 -2.25 5.15 -2.34
CA TYR A 283 -0.96 5.61 -1.89
C TYR A 283 -1.03 7.02 -1.34
N PHE A 284 -0.57 7.19 -0.11
CA PHE A 284 -0.54 8.48 0.57
C PHE A 284 0.89 9.04 0.57
N GLY A 285 1.37 9.45 -0.61
CA GLY A 285 2.76 9.86 -0.81
C GLY A 285 3.20 11.02 0.08
N ALA A 286 2.34 12.03 0.23
CA ALA A 286 2.60 13.19 1.07
C ALA A 286 2.38 12.96 2.58
N SER A 287 1.97 11.76 3.02
CA SER A 287 1.65 11.50 4.42
C SER A 287 2.84 11.78 5.33
N LYS A 288 2.57 12.55 6.39
CA LYS A 288 3.51 12.80 7.50
C LYS A 288 3.19 11.95 8.72
N ALA A 289 2.08 11.21 8.68
CA ALA A 289 1.72 10.28 9.74
C ALA A 289 2.59 9.01 9.65
N ASN A 290 2.93 8.46 10.81
CA ASN A 290 3.70 7.21 10.88
C ASN A 290 2.87 5.99 10.46
N VAL A 291 1.55 6.04 10.65
CA VAL A 291 0.61 4.95 10.36
C VAL A 291 -0.66 5.52 9.77
N ILE A 292 -1.16 4.85 8.73
CA ILE A 292 -2.44 5.15 8.09
C ILE A 292 -3.47 4.15 8.60
N SER A 293 -4.57 4.64 9.17
CA SER A 293 -5.60 3.78 9.77
C SER A 293 -6.46 3.11 8.70
N LEU A 294 -6.38 1.79 8.58
CA LEU A 294 -7.24 1.02 7.69
C LEU A 294 -8.72 1.10 8.09
N ASN A 295 -9.01 1.14 9.40
CA ASN A 295 -10.38 1.23 9.91
C ASN A 295 -11.06 2.54 9.50
N GLN A 296 -10.35 3.66 9.57
CA GLN A 296 -10.91 4.95 9.15
C GLN A 296 -11.17 4.97 7.64
N ILE A 297 -10.25 4.43 6.85
CA ILE A 297 -10.41 4.34 5.40
C ILE A 297 -11.61 3.44 5.06
N SER A 298 -11.70 2.25 5.64
CA SER A 298 -12.83 1.36 5.42
C SER A 298 -14.16 1.98 5.84
N ASN A 299 -14.21 2.72 6.96
CA ASN A 299 -15.40 3.46 7.37
C ASN A 299 -15.80 4.56 6.36
N ILE A 300 -14.83 5.27 5.78
CA ILE A 300 -15.09 6.26 4.71
C ILE A 300 -15.64 5.58 3.46
N ILE A 301 -15.10 4.42 3.07
CA ILE A 301 -15.64 3.65 1.95
C ILE A 301 -17.09 3.23 2.23
N HIS A 302 -17.34 2.65 3.41
CA HIS A 302 -18.65 2.16 3.80
C HIS A 302 -19.68 3.28 3.98
N GLN A 303 -19.44 4.20 4.90
CA GLN A 303 -20.42 5.23 5.21
C GLN A 303 -20.40 6.36 4.18
N GLY A 304 -19.21 6.78 3.74
CA GLY A 304 -19.07 7.87 2.79
C GLY A 304 -19.55 7.48 1.40
N TYR A 305 -18.97 6.44 0.80
CA TYR A 305 -19.23 6.13 -0.62
C TYR A 305 -20.36 5.13 -0.86
N ILE A 306 -20.58 4.14 0.01
CA ILE A 306 -21.68 3.17 -0.15
C ILE A 306 -23.00 3.74 0.36
N HIS A 307 -23.01 4.36 1.54
CA HIS A 307 -24.20 5.00 2.12
C HIS A 307 -24.35 6.49 1.75
N GLU A 308 -23.51 6.98 0.85
CA GLU A 308 -23.52 8.37 0.34
C GLU A 308 -23.56 9.45 1.43
N ASN A 309 -22.92 9.20 2.58
CA ASN A 309 -22.91 10.12 3.71
C ASN A 309 -21.86 11.22 3.53
N ARG A 310 -22.33 12.44 3.22
CA ARG A 310 -21.49 13.63 3.07
C ARG A 310 -20.57 13.88 4.26
N SER A 311 -21.05 13.70 5.50
CA SER A 311 -20.24 13.93 6.70
C SER A 311 -18.98 13.05 6.73
N GLN A 312 -19.04 11.87 6.13
CA GLN A 312 -17.90 10.94 6.08
C GLN A 312 -16.95 11.25 4.92
N ILE A 313 -17.45 11.84 3.84
CA ILE A 313 -16.60 12.45 2.81
C ILE A 313 -15.86 13.67 3.39
N ASP A 314 -16.54 14.49 4.18
CA ASP A 314 -15.91 15.63 4.86
C ASP A 314 -14.88 15.17 5.90
N GLU A 315 -15.08 14.02 6.54
CA GLU A 315 -14.11 13.38 7.43
C GLU A 315 -12.84 12.94 6.68
N LEU A 316 -12.97 12.41 5.46
CA LEU A 316 -11.81 12.15 4.59
C LEU A 316 -11.01 13.43 4.35
N GLU A 317 -11.69 14.47 3.86
CA GLU A 317 -11.04 15.70 3.39
C GLU A 317 -10.43 16.51 4.53
N ASN A 318 -11.15 16.64 5.65
CA ASN A 318 -10.71 17.48 6.76
C ASN A 318 -9.92 16.71 7.81
N LYS A 319 -10.43 15.55 8.25
CA LYS A 319 -9.78 14.85 9.37
C LYS A 319 -8.63 13.95 8.93
N LEU A 320 -8.76 13.19 7.85
CA LEU A 320 -7.65 12.33 7.41
C LEU A 320 -6.58 13.13 6.66
N ILE A 321 -7.00 13.86 5.62
CA ILE A 321 -6.06 14.51 4.71
C ILE A 321 -5.39 15.71 5.40
N LYS A 322 -6.18 16.65 5.94
CA LYS A 322 -5.66 17.89 6.52
C LYS A 322 -5.16 17.68 7.97
N GLU A 323 -6.03 17.32 8.90
CA GLU A 323 -5.70 17.22 10.34
C GLU A 323 -4.79 16.03 10.68
N GLY A 324 -5.10 14.86 10.13
CA GLY A 324 -4.33 13.63 10.26
C GLY A 324 -3.02 13.67 9.46
N ARG A 325 -2.86 14.68 8.60
CA ARG A 325 -1.67 14.92 7.77
C ARG A 325 -1.33 13.72 6.89
N TYR A 326 -2.35 12.99 6.44
CA TYR A 326 -2.15 11.88 5.50
C TYR A 326 -1.83 12.41 4.09
N GLY A 327 -2.21 13.66 3.79
CA GLY A 327 -2.13 14.19 2.44
C GLY A 327 -3.09 13.49 1.48
N GLU A 328 -3.18 14.00 0.27
CA GLU A 328 -4.13 13.54 -0.73
C GLU A 328 -3.76 12.13 -1.20
N PRO A 329 -4.68 11.14 -1.13
CA PRO A 329 -4.42 9.82 -1.65
C PRO A 329 -4.38 9.84 -3.18
N ALA A 330 -3.45 9.06 -3.74
CA ALA A 330 -3.42 8.73 -5.16
C ALA A 330 -3.80 7.27 -5.35
N MET A 331 -4.50 6.97 -6.44
CA MET A 331 -4.52 5.62 -6.99
C MET A 331 -3.18 5.36 -7.66
N VAL A 332 -2.57 4.23 -7.30
CA VAL A 332 -1.28 3.81 -7.84
C VAL A 332 -1.38 2.41 -8.38
N PHE A 333 -0.39 2.11 -9.22
CA PHE A 333 -0.37 0.83 -9.85
C PHE A 333 1.05 0.28 -9.93
N PRO A 334 1.22 -1.05 -9.76
CA PRO A 334 2.56 -1.63 -9.77
C PRO A 334 3.09 -1.76 -11.19
N ILE A 335 4.35 -1.34 -11.37
CA ILE A 335 5.20 -1.57 -12.55
C ILE A 335 6.44 -2.30 -12.09
N ILE A 336 6.80 -3.40 -12.76
CA ILE A 336 8.00 -4.16 -12.39
C ILE A 336 9.27 -3.32 -12.63
N LYS A 337 10.22 -3.40 -11.70
CA LYS A 337 11.47 -2.63 -11.74
C LYS A 337 12.34 -2.99 -12.93
#